data_AF-A0A2H3E264-F1
#
_entry.id   AF-A0A2H3E264-F1
#
_cell.length_a   1.000
_cell.length_b   1.000
_cell.length_c   1.000
_cell.angle_alpha   90.00
_cell.angle_beta   90.00
_cell.angle_gamma   90.00
#
_symmetry.space_group_name_H-M   'P 1'
#
loop_
_entity.id
_entity.type
_entity.pdbx_description
1 polymer ?
#
loop_
_entity_poly.entity_id
_entity_poly.type
_entity_poly.pdbx_seq_one_letter_code
_entity_poly.pdbx_strand_id
1 'polypeptide(L)'
;MSSGNRLGSWQWIQKLWRTSTEGAEKDATVQVDIPQSTLIINNVRLAHVDNALAEQLWTVECKGGQVGQVSLSDGSDVVPLPDAHACHQIDAKGSFLLPSLCHSHIHLDKCFILDRSSISDMLRSKDFTEAMKVTARAKQEFRYDTDDLLRRGRRLIRESIECGVTSMRAHVEVDSIVGLSCLTTAVKLRNEFKTTCNVQIAVFAQEPLFDSPADTTPGSNYCVLKQALEDPEVEAIGSAPYVEPNAAQAKKNITLILELAARTGRHTDFHLDYNIDPDIEPLVWEVIREAKRIGGWISADGESYRGITIGHATRLQLFTPDQWQELKEAIGELPITLVGLPNSDMYMQGRGDTDKPFGPPRSTLRVPYIARKYDLQIAMSVNNIENAFTPQGSVDPLALCTLGVALFQSATPRDIRTLIRSVTLTSKRALGMAPRDLPQDLCPQKGDPADFVIMHETQTINQAVLNPSYDRTTIRGGVAVARRLTKSWVACSQPRATVKLILPWYRRVQWIYMLFPPLLLYRFLFSRSARESLCIT
;
A
#
# COMPACT_ATOMS: atom_id res chain seq x y z
N MET A 1 -37.51 17.23 57.11
CA MET A 1 -37.86 15.85 57.54
C MET A 1 -37.56 14.93 56.36
N SER A 2 -36.29 14.52 56.25
CA SER A 2 -35.77 13.18 56.58
C SER A 2 -35.96 12.12 55.48
N SER A 3 -34.95 12.01 54.62
CA SER A 3 -34.40 10.77 54.04
C SER A 3 -33.11 11.21 53.31
N GLY A 4 -31.91 10.70 53.53
CA GLY A 4 -31.49 9.41 54.07
C GLY A 4 -30.91 8.59 52.93
N ASN A 5 -29.61 8.74 52.62
CA ASN A 5 -28.75 7.65 52.17
C ASN A 5 -27.27 8.06 52.13
N ARG A 6 -26.47 7.40 52.98
CA ARG A 6 -25.01 7.48 53.05
C ARG A 6 -24.41 6.29 52.33
N LEU A 7 -23.40 6.59 51.49
CA LEU A 7 -22.10 5.93 51.34
C LEU A 7 -21.93 4.45 51.75
N GLY A 8 -21.35 3.67 50.83
CA GLY A 8 -20.12 2.93 51.17
C GLY A 8 -20.05 1.45 50.81
N SER A 9 -19.96 1.10 49.53
CA SER A 9 -19.50 -0.22 49.05
C SER A 9 -18.22 -0.09 48.22
N TRP A 10 -17.16 0.46 48.82
CA TRP A 10 -15.82 0.62 48.22
C TRP A 10 -14.74 -0.22 48.92
N GLN A 11 -15.02 -1.49 49.24
CA GLN A 11 -14.01 -2.39 49.83
C GLN A 11 -13.90 -3.79 49.23
N TRP A 12 -14.53 -4.07 48.09
CA TRP A 12 -14.44 -5.40 47.44
C TRP A 12 -13.65 -5.44 46.12
N ILE A 13 -13.22 -4.30 45.56
CA ILE A 13 -12.52 -4.25 44.26
C ILE A 13 -10.98 -4.18 44.39
N GLN A 14 -10.43 -3.95 45.58
CA GLN A 14 -8.96 -3.87 45.76
C GLN A 14 -8.26 -5.20 46.09
N LYS A 15 -8.99 -6.32 46.17
CA LYS A 15 -8.41 -7.63 46.53
C LYS A 15 -8.10 -8.55 45.33
N LEU A 16 -8.43 -8.14 44.10
CA LEU A 16 -8.14 -8.88 42.87
C LEU A 16 -6.92 -8.33 42.09
N TRP A 17 -6.19 -7.35 42.65
CA TRP A 17 -5.10 -6.64 41.97
C TRP A 17 -3.72 -6.79 42.63
N ARG A 18 -3.54 -7.75 43.56
CA ARG A 18 -2.27 -7.90 44.31
C ARG A 18 -1.70 -9.31 44.45
N THR A 19 -2.15 -10.27 43.65
CA THR A 19 -1.55 -11.62 43.63
C THR A 19 -1.52 -12.19 42.22
N SER A 20 -0.71 -11.59 41.34
CA SER A 20 -0.26 -12.26 40.10
C SER A 20 1.04 -11.66 39.54
N THR A 21 1.90 -11.10 40.39
CA THR A 21 3.22 -10.58 40.02
C THR A 21 4.27 -11.26 40.88
N GLU A 22 4.64 -12.48 40.50
CA GLU A 22 5.95 -13.08 40.79
C GLU A 22 6.10 -14.36 39.97
N GLY A 23 7.02 -14.34 39.00
CA GLY A 23 7.58 -15.53 38.35
C GLY A 23 7.05 -15.87 36.95
N ALA A 24 7.67 -15.28 35.91
CA ALA A 24 8.17 -15.94 34.69
C ALA A 24 8.22 -14.95 33.51
N GLU A 25 9.40 -14.41 33.24
CA GLU A 25 9.78 -13.94 31.91
C GLU A 25 9.76 -15.13 30.94
N LYS A 26 8.87 -15.08 29.95
CA LYS A 26 9.03 -15.76 28.66
C LYS A 26 8.34 -14.93 27.58
N ASP A 27 9.02 -14.78 26.46
CA ASP A 27 8.61 -14.10 25.23
C ASP A 27 7.13 -14.32 24.89
N ALA A 28 6.35 -13.25 24.95
CA ALA A 28 4.98 -13.24 24.45
C ALA A 28 4.96 -12.62 23.06
N THR A 29 5.34 -13.39 22.03
CA THR A 29 4.77 -13.19 20.71
C THR A 29 3.26 -13.35 20.84
N VAL A 30 2.50 -12.26 20.65
CA VAL A 30 1.04 -12.29 20.60
C VAL A 30 0.63 -13.11 19.37
N GLN A 31 0.50 -14.43 19.54
CA GLN A 31 -0.18 -15.28 18.58
C GLN A 31 -1.66 -14.89 18.62
N VAL A 32 -2.10 -14.21 17.57
CA VAL A 32 -3.53 -14.01 17.32
C VAL A 32 -4.07 -15.37 16.92
N ASP A 33 -4.93 -15.98 17.74
CA ASP A 33 -5.64 -17.22 17.43
C ASP A 33 -6.54 -16.99 16.20
N ILE A 34 -5.97 -17.22 15.01
CA ILE A 34 -6.75 -17.43 13.80
C ILE A 34 -7.42 -18.79 13.96
N PRO A 35 -8.74 -18.91 13.81
CA PRO A 35 -9.41 -20.21 13.90
C PRO A 35 -8.68 -21.26 13.05
N GLN A 36 -8.56 -22.49 13.55
CA GLN A 36 -8.01 -23.64 12.80
C GLN A 36 -8.92 -24.07 11.64
N SER A 37 -9.44 -23.13 10.87
CA SER A 37 -10.18 -23.38 9.64
C SER A 37 -9.19 -23.73 8.53
N THR A 38 -9.54 -24.75 7.75
CA THR A 38 -8.82 -25.07 6.51
C THR A 38 -9.44 -24.27 5.37
N LEU A 39 -8.64 -23.62 4.54
CA LEU A 39 -9.09 -22.97 3.31
C LEU A 39 -8.52 -23.73 2.11
N ILE A 40 -9.38 -24.13 1.18
CA ILE A 40 -8.98 -24.76 -0.08
C ILE A 40 -9.31 -23.80 -1.23
N ILE A 41 -8.30 -23.41 -1.98
CA ILE A 41 -8.43 -22.59 -3.19
C ILE A 41 -8.29 -23.52 -4.39
N ASN A 42 -9.39 -23.82 -5.07
CA ASN A 42 -9.44 -24.71 -6.22
C ASN A 42 -9.35 -23.95 -7.54
N ASN A 43 -8.98 -24.66 -8.60
CA ASN A 43 -8.99 -24.19 -9.98
C ASN A 43 -8.23 -22.88 -10.17
N VAL A 44 -7.05 -22.75 -9.55
CA VAL A 44 -6.26 -21.51 -9.61
C VAL A 44 -5.06 -21.65 -10.53
N ARG A 45 -4.66 -20.57 -11.19
CA ARG A 45 -3.43 -20.49 -11.96
C ARG A 45 -2.32 -19.91 -11.10
N LEU A 46 -1.12 -20.49 -11.23
CA LEU A 46 0.06 -20.10 -10.46
C LEU A 46 1.14 -19.54 -11.38
N ALA A 47 2.02 -18.72 -10.81
CA ALA A 47 3.07 -18.02 -11.53
C ALA A 47 4.27 -18.92 -11.90
N HIS A 48 4.07 -20.13 -12.43
CA HIS A 48 5.19 -20.98 -12.84
C HIS A 48 6.02 -20.30 -13.94
N VAL A 49 7.35 -20.48 -13.88
CA VAL A 49 8.26 -20.01 -14.94
C VAL A 49 8.14 -20.91 -16.18
N ASP A 50 7.84 -22.20 -15.96
CA ASP A 50 7.51 -23.14 -17.03
C ASP A 50 6.08 -22.87 -17.54
N ASN A 51 5.95 -22.68 -18.86
CA ASN A 51 4.67 -22.34 -19.48
C ASN A 51 3.64 -23.48 -19.39
N ALA A 52 4.07 -24.74 -19.50
CA ALA A 52 3.15 -25.87 -19.44
C ALA A 52 2.55 -26.01 -18.02
N LEU A 53 3.35 -25.75 -16.99
CA LEU A 53 2.86 -25.69 -15.60
C LEU A 53 1.99 -24.45 -15.32
N ALA A 54 2.30 -23.30 -15.94
CA ALA A 54 1.51 -22.07 -15.79
C ALA A 54 0.12 -22.19 -16.47
N GLU A 55 0.01 -23.03 -17.49
CA GLU A 55 -1.25 -23.35 -18.17
C GLU A 55 -2.13 -24.36 -17.41
N GLN A 56 -1.60 -25.02 -16.37
CA GLN A 56 -2.37 -25.95 -15.54
C GLN A 56 -3.19 -25.23 -14.47
N LEU A 57 -4.22 -25.92 -13.98
CA LEU A 57 -5.00 -25.53 -12.82
C LEU A 57 -4.51 -26.26 -11.58
N TRP A 58 -4.51 -25.54 -10.46
CA TRP A 58 -3.97 -26.00 -9.19
C TRP A 58 -4.99 -25.85 -8.08
N THR A 59 -4.82 -26.67 -7.06
CA THR A 59 -5.49 -26.55 -5.76
C THR A 59 -4.43 -26.20 -4.71
N VAL A 60 -4.72 -25.18 -3.91
CA VAL A 60 -3.88 -24.73 -2.79
C VAL A 60 -4.66 -24.93 -1.49
N GLU A 61 -4.20 -25.86 -0.66
CA GLU A 61 -4.72 -26.09 0.69
C GLU A 61 -3.94 -25.25 1.70
N CYS A 62 -4.68 -24.46 2.48
CA CYS A 62 -4.16 -23.61 3.55
C CYS A 62 -4.67 -24.12 4.90
N LYS A 63 -3.77 -24.35 5.84
CA LYS A 63 -4.08 -24.84 7.18
C LYS A 63 -3.21 -24.13 8.22
N GLY A 64 -3.82 -23.64 9.29
CA GLY A 64 -3.10 -22.98 10.39
C GLY A 64 -2.33 -21.73 9.94
N GLY A 65 -2.88 -20.97 8.99
CA GLY A 65 -2.23 -19.77 8.47
C GLY A 65 -1.10 -20.00 7.46
N GLN A 66 -0.83 -21.24 7.08
CA GLN A 66 0.23 -21.60 6.14
C GLN A 66 -0.30 -22.49 5.01
N VAL A 67 0.45 -22.57 3.91
CA VAL A 67 0.20 -23.53 2.83
C VAL A 67 0.53 -24.93 3.32
N GLY A 68 -0.46 -25.81 3.34
CA GLY A 68 -0.29 -27.22 3.66
C GLY A 68 0.14 -28.05 2.45
N GLN A 69 -0.54 -27.85 1.31
CA GLN A 69 -0.31 -28.59 0.08
C GLN A 69 -0.67 -27.77 -1.17
N VAL A 70 0.07 -28.02 -2.25
CA VAL A 70 -0.24 -27.56 -3.61
C VAL A 70 -0.29 -28.77 -4.52
N SER A 71 -1.39 -28.97 -5.24
CA SER A 71 -1.59 -30.13 -6.12
C SER A 71 -2.28 -29.73 -7.42
N LEU A 72 -2.15 -30.56 -8.46
CA LEU A 72 -2.90 -30.39 -9.70
C LEU A 72 -4.39 -30.51 -9.44
N SER A 73 -5.16 -29.66 -10.12
CA SER A 73 -6.61 -29.73 -10.15
C SER A 73 -7.07 -30.33 -11.47
N ASP A 74 -8.15 -31.10 -11.43
CA ASP A 74 -8.80 -31.68 -12.61
C ASP A 74 -9.75 -30.69 -13.32
N GLY A 75 -9.89 -29.46 -12.79
CA GLY A 75 -10.75 -28.43 -13.35
C GLY A 75 -12.24 -28.65 -13.10
N SER A 76 -12.60 -29.59 -12.23
CA SER A 76 -14.00 -29.83 -11.87
C SER A 76 -14.58 -28.65 -11.09
N ASP A 77 -15.87 -28.38 -11.30
CA ASP A 77 -16.60 -27.39 -10.50
C ASP A 77 -16.61 -27.84 -9.03
N VAL A 78 -16.35 -26.89 -8.14
CA VAL A 78 -16.35 -27.17 -6.71
C VAL A 78 -17.78 -27.41 -6.24
N VAL A 79 -18.11 -28.67 -5.92
CA VAL A 79 -19.37 -29.03 -5.27
C VAL A 79 -19.25 -28.67 -3.78
N PRO A 80 -20.13 -27.80 -3.23
CA PRO A 80 -20.12 -27.50 -1.80
C PRO A 80 -20.32 -28.78 -1.00
N LEU A 81 -19.36 -29.14 -0.13
CA LEU A 81 -19.51 -30.30 0.75
C LEU A 81 -20.66 -30.05 1.75
N PRO A 82 -21.55 -31.04 1.99
CA PRO A 82 -22.74 -30.85 2.83
C PRO A 82 -22.48 -30.49 4.30
N ASP A 83 -21.24 -30.63 4.80
CA ASP A 83 -20.91 -30.55 6.23
C ASP A 83 -19.67 -29.67 6.53
N ALA A 84 -19.37 -28.70 5.67
CA ALA A 84 -18.10 -27.96 5.68
C ALA A 84 -18.01 -26.79 6.69
N HIS A 85 -18.45 -26.97 7.93
CA HIS A 85 -18.32 -25.93 8.97
C HIS A 85 -16.86 -25.64 9.37
N ALA A 86 -15.91 -26.53 9.03
CA ALA A 86 -14.48 -26.39 9.32
C ALA A 86 -13.57 -26.15 8.09
N CYS A 87 -14.12 -26.24 6.87
CA CYS A 87 -13.36 -26.13 5.62
C CYS A 87 -14.03 -25.13 4.67
N HIS A 88 -13.39 -23.98 4.47
CA HIS A 88 -13.84 -22.99 3.49
C HIS A 88 -13.26 -23.34 2.13
N GLN A 89 -14.08 -23.31 1.08
CA GLN A 89 -13.63 -23.56 -0.29
C GLN A 89 -13.87 -22.33 -1.16
N ILE A 90 -12.87 -21.97 -1.95
CA ILE A 90 -12.96 -20.93 -2.98
C ILE A 90 -12.65 -21.59 -4.32
N ASP A 91 -13.61 -21.55 -5.24
CA ASP A 91 -13.35 -21.86 -6.64
C ASP A 91 -12.85 -20.59 -7.36
N ALA A 92 -11.59 -20.59 -7.78
CA ALA A 92 -10.98 -19.47 -8.48
C ALA A 92 -11.34 -19.46 -9.99
N LYS A 93 -11.97 -20.50 -10.54
CA LYS A 93 -12.44 -20.54 -11.94
C LYS A 93 -11.37 -20.20 -12.98
N GLY A 94 -10.16 -20.70 -12.79
CA GLY A 94 -9.01 -20.43 -13.64
C GLY A 94 -8.36 -19.05 -13.42
N SER A 95 -8.75 -18.34 -12.36
CA SER A 95 -8.16 -17.05 -11.98
C SER A 95 -6.76 -17.21 -11.41
N PHE A 96 -6.01 -16.11 -11.34
CA PHE A 96 -4.59 -16.11 -10.99
C PHE A 96 -4.37 -15.83 -9.50
N LEU A 97 -3.54 -16.64 -8.84
CA LEU A 97 -3.10 -16.43 -7.46
C LEU A 97 -1.75 -15.74 -7.43
N LEU A 98 -1.62 -14.72 -6.59
CA LEU A 98 -0.33 -14.16 -6.21
C LEU A 98 -0.18 -14.19 -4.68
N PRO A 99 1.06 -14.18 -4.16
CA PRO A 99 1.30 -13.74 -2.79
C PRO A 99 0.65 -12.37 -2.60
N SER A 100 0.09 -12.12 -1.42
CA SER A 100 -0.54 -10.84 -1.13
C SER A 100 0.40 -9.66 -1.37
N LEU A 101 -0.21 -8.54 -1.74
CA LEU A 101 0.49 -7.29 -1.97
C LEU A 101 0.96 -6.70 -0.65
N CYS A 102 1.94 -5.80 -0.74
CA CYS A 102 2.52 -5.15 0.43
C CYS A 102 2.85 -3.68 0.15
N HIS A 103 2.49 -2.82 1.10
CA HIS A 103 3.00 -1.45 1.13
C HIS A 103 4.27 -1.40 1.98
N SER A 104 5.45 -1.48 1.36
CA SER A 104 6.70 -1.36 2.12
C SER A 104 7.01 0.03 2.66
N HIS A 105 6.28 1.03 2.19
CA HIS A 105 6.46 2.43 2.54
C HIS A 105 5.18 3.19 2.23
N ILE A 106 4.41 3.58 3.24
CA ILE A 106 3.19 4.37 3.05
C ILE A 106 2.96 5.33 4.21
N HIS A 107 2.51 6.55 3.95
CA HIS A 107 2.19 7.53 5.01
C HIS A 107 0.73 7.45 5.42
N LEU A 108 0.50 7.04 6.67
CA LEU A 108 -0.85 6.87 7.21
C LEU A 108 -1.45 8.19 7.71
N ASP A 109 -0.60 9.07 8.22
CA ASP A 109 -0.97 10.35 8.82
C ASP A 109 -1.36 11.43 7.80
N LYS A 110 -0.70 11.44 6.64
CA LYS A 110 -0.90 12.44 5.57
C LYS A 110 -1.54 11.92 4.29
N CYS A 111 -2.23 10.78 4.34
CA CYS A 111 -3.08 10.34 3.24
C CYS A 111 -4.34 11.22 3.10
N PHE A 112 -4.83 11.43 1.87
CA PHE A 112 -6.13 12.09 1.58
C PHE A 112 -6.29 13.51 2.17
N ILE A 113 -5.21 14.26 2.36
CA ILE A 113 -5.32 15.64 2.87
C ILE A 113 -5.95 16.56 1.83
N LEU A 114 -5.76 16.29 0.53
CA LEU A 114 -6.29 17.14 -0.55
C LEU A 114 -7.82 17.12 -0.68
N ASP A 115 -8.51 16.18 -0.03
CA ASP A 115 -9.97 16.22 0.13
C ASP A 115 -10.43 17.50 0.87
N ARG A 116 -9.53 18.14 1.61
CA ARG A 116 -9.78 19.42 2.27
C ARG A 116 -9.54 20.57 1.29
N SER A 117 -10.62 21.29 0.94
CA SER A 117 -10.56 22.43 0.00
C SER A 117 -9.54 23.50 0.38
N SER A 118 -9.39 23.78 1.68
CA SER A 118 -8.41 24.75 2.19
C SER A 118 -6.95 24.36 1.92
N ILE A 119 -6.66 23.08 1.67
CA ILE A 119 -5.32 22.56 1.37
C ILE A 119 -5.14 22.40 -0.14
N SER A 120 -6.14 21.91 -0.87
CA SER A 120 -6.03 21.72 -2.32
C SER A 120 -5.86 23.03 -3.09
N ASP A 121 -6.50 24.11 -2.63
CA ASP A 121 -6.36 25.47 -3.20
C ASP A 121 -4.94 26.07 -3.03
N MET A 122 -4.09 25.43 -2.22
CA MET A 122 -2.71 25.88 -1.98
C MET A 122 -1.69 25.35 -2.98
N LEU A 123 -2.02 24.36 -3.81
CA LEU A 123 -1.08 23.79 -4.79
C LEU A 123 -0.91 24.73 -5.99
N ARG A 124 0.26 25.34 -6.13
CA ARG A 124 0.58 26.33 -7.18
C ARG A 124 1.88 26.02 -7.91
N SER A 125 3.00 25.96 -7.19
CA SER A 125 4.35 25.83 -7.77
C SER A 125 4.78 24.37 -8.02
N LYS A 126 4.15 23.42 -7.34
CA LYS A 126 4.32 21.97 -7.47
C LYS A 126 5.73 21.48 -7.12
N ASP A 127 6.48 22.26 -6.33
CA ASP A 127 7.83 21.93 -5.88
C ASP A 127 7.85 21.37 -4.45
N PHE A 128 9.00 20.80 -4.06
CA PHE A 128 9.19 20.17 -2.76
C PHE A 128 9.00 21.15 -1.59
N THR A 129 9.43 22.41 -1.74
CA THR A 129 9.31 23.44 -0.71
C THR A 129 7.85 23.81 -0.46
N GLU A 130 7.05 23.95 -1.52
CA GLU A 130 5.61 24.14 -1.41
C GLU A 130 4.95 22.94 -0.73
N ALA A 131 5.26 21.72 -1.17
CA ALA A 131 4.70 20.51 -0.58
C ALA A 131 4.94 20.46 0.94
N MET A 132 6.15 20.81 1.38
CA MET A 132 6.47 20.88 2.81
C MET A 132 5.68 21.96 3.55
N LYS A 133 5.51 23.15 2.97
CA LYS A 133 4.70 24.22 3.57
C LYS A 133 3.22 23.84 3.68
N VAL A 134 2.66 23.26 2.62
CA VAL A 134 1.27 22.82 2.57
C VAL A 134 1.01 21.72 3.59
N THR A 135 1.89 20.72 3.66
CA THR A 135 1.79 19.65 4.65
C THR A 135 1.98 20.17 6.08
N ALA A 136 2.94 21.06 6.33
CA ALA A 136 3.13 21.69 7.64
C ALA A 136 1.89 22.47 8.09
N ARG A 137 1.20 23.16 7.18
CA ARG A 137 -0.07 23.83 7.49
C ARG A 137 -1.15 22.83 7.88
N ALA A 138 -1.32 21.74 7.14
CA ALA A 138 -2.29 20.70 7.48
C ALA A 138 -1.97 20.03 8.85
N LYS A 139 -0.69 19.77 9.12
CA LYS A 139 -0.21 19.16 10.38
C LYS A 139 -0.61 19.96 11.62
N GLN A 140 -0.71 21.29 11.53
CA GLN A 140 -1.11 22.12 12.66
C GLN A 140 -2.50 21.76 13.21
N GLU A 141 -3.37 21.17 12.39
CA GLU A 141 -4.73 20.80 12.77
C GLU A 141 -4.82 19.37 13.33
N PHE A 142 -3.82 18.52 13.08
CA PHE A 142 -3.86 17.08 13.40
C PHE A 142 -4.10 16.78 14.88
N ARG A 143 -3.47 17.55 15.77
CA ARG A 143 -3.63 17.39 17.22
C ARG A 143 -5.03 17.81 17.72
N TYR A 144 -5.74 18.62 16.95
CA TYR A 144 -7.07 19.14 17.31
C TYR A 144 -8.19 18.33 16.67
N ASP A 145 -7.91 17.61 15.59
CA ASP A 145 -8.88 16.81 14.83
C ASP A 145 -8.36 15.39 14.59
N THR A 146 -8.27 14.61 15.67
CA THR A 146 -7.84 13.21 15.60
C THR A 146 -8.87 12.29 14.93
N ASP A 147 -10.14 12.71 14.87
CA ASP A 147 -11.20 11.95 14.19
C ASP A 147 -10.99 11.96 12.67
N ASP A 148 -10.54 13.08 12.11
CA ASP A 148 -10.15 13.13 10.70
C ASP A 148 -8.93 12.26 10.38
N LEU A 149 -7.89 12.27 11.23
CA LEU A 149 -6.74 11.35 11.07
C LEU A 149 -7.20 9.89 11.06
N LEU A 150 -8.07 9.50 12.02
CA LEU A 150 -8.63 8.16 12.08
C LEU A 150 -9.44 7.82 10.83
N ARG A 151 -10.28 8.74 10.35
CA ARG A 151 -11.12 8.55 9.16
C ARG A 151 -10.27 8.32 7.91
N ARG A 152 -9.26 9.15 7.66
CA ARG A 152 -8.37 9.03 6.49
C ARG A 152 -7.49 7.80 6.56
N GLY A 153 -6.88 7.53 7.71
CA GLY A 153 -6.08 6.32 7.91
C GLY A 153 -6.89 5.03 7.77
N ARG A 154 -8.13 5.00 8.29
CA ARG A 154 -9.06 3.88 8.10
C ARG A 154 -9.41 3.67 6.64
N ARG A 155 -9.68 4.76 5.90
CA ARG A 155 -9.92 4.70 4.44
C ARG A 155 -8.73 4.06 3.73
N LEU A 156 -7.52 4.54 4.02
CA LEU A 156 -6.28 4.03 3.42
C LEU A 156 -6.14 2.52 3.63
N ILE A 157 -6.22 2.06 4.89
CA ILE A 157 -6.01 0.65 5.21
C ILE A 157 -7.09 -0.22 4.56
N ARG A 158 -8.37 0.18 4.67
CA ARG A 158 -9.49 -0.57 4.08
C ARG A 158 -9.35 -0.72 2.57
N GLU A 159 -9.13 0.39 1.85
CA GLU A 159 -8.98 0.35 0.39
C GLU A 159 -7.73 -0.45 -0.03
N SER A 160 -6.66 -0.42 0.77
CA SER A 160 -5.46 -1.23 0.52
C SER A 160 -5.76 -2.73 0.64
N ILE A 161 -6.49 -3.15 1.68
CA ILE A 161 -6.90 -4.55 1.88
C ILE A 161 -7.80 -5.01 0.73
N GLU A 162 -8.73 -4.17 0.27
CA GLU A 162 -9.56 -4.44 -0.92
C GLU A 162 -8.73 -4.65 -2.20
N CYS A 163 -7.54 -4.05 -2.28
CA CYS A 163 -6.61 -4.23 -3.40
C CYS A 163 -5.72 -5.48 -3.27
N GLY A 164 -5.75 -6.21 -2.16
CA GLY A 164 -4.90 -7.39 -1.96
C GLY A 164 -3.76 -7.20 -0.96
N VAL A 165 -3.70 -6.07 -0.25
CA VAL A 165 -2.64 -5.80 0.73
C VAL A 165 -2.93 -6.52 2.05
N THR A 166 -2.00 -7.34 2.54
CA THR A 166 -2.08 -7.96 3.89
C THR A 166 -1.02 -7.47 4.86
N SER A 167 -0.06 -6.68 4.39
CA SER A 167 0.96 -6.08 5.23
C SER A 167 1.38 -4.69 4.72
N MET A 168 1.65 -3.78 5.65
CA MET A 168 2.15 -2.46 5.34
C MET A 168 3.09 -1.92 6.43
N ARG A 169 4.09 -1.13 6.02
CA ARG A 169 4.84 -0.24 6.89
C ARG A 169 4.26 1.16 6.80
N ALA A 170 3.49 1.51 7.82
CA ALA A 170 2.81 2.78 7.97
C ALA A 170 3.71 3.80 8.67
N HIS A 171 4.27 4.73 7.90
CA HIS A 171 4.97 5.90 8.41
C HIS A 171 3.98 6.84 9.09
N VAL A 172 4.35 7.32 10.28
CA VAL A 172 3.65 8.36 11.03
C VAL A 172 4.64 9.37 11.58
N GLU A 173 4.40 10.64 11.28
CA GLU A 173 5.27 11.73 11.71
C GLU A 173 5.14 11.95 13.23
N VAL A 174 6.29 12.13 13.88
CA VAL A 174 6.40 12.55 15.28
C VAL A 174 7.37 13.72 15.38
N ASP A 175 6.91 14.84 15.90
CA ASP A 175 7.68 16.07 16.04
C ASP A 175 7.05 17.02 17.07
N SER A 176 7.65 18.18 17.27
CA SER A 176 7.14 19.22 18.18
C SER A 176 5.78 19.83 17.80
N ILE A 177 5.34 19.69 16.55
CA ILE A 177 4.06 20.23 16.02
C ILE A 177 2.92 19.26 16.30
N VAL A 178 3.07 18.01 15.85
CA VAL A 178 2.02 16.97 15.94
C VAL A 178 2.13 16.16 17.24
N GLY A 179 3.23 16.26 17.96
CA GLY A 179 3.50 15.45 19.14
C GLY A 179 3.42 13.96 18.81
N LEU A 180 2.58 13.24 19.57
CA LEU A 180 2.32 11.81 19.36
C LEU A 180 0.92 11.53 18.77
N SER A 181 0.22 12.55 18.24
CA SER A 181 -1.15 12.39 17.74
C SER A 181 -1.26 11.41 16.56
N CYS A 182 -0.29 11.45 15.65
CA CYS A 182 -0.22 10.52 14.51
C CYS A 182 0.05 9.08 14.99
N LEU A 183 1.00 8.89 15.92
CA LEU A 183 1.28 7.59 16.53
C LEU A 183 0.05 7.02 17.25
N THR A 184 -0.58 7.82 18.11
CA THR A 184 -1.79 7.41 18.84
C THR A 184 -2.90 6.94 17.89
N THR A 185 -3.03 7.63 16.75
CA THR A 185 -3.99 7.25 15.70
C THR A 185 -3.60 5.94 15.03
N ALA A 186 -2.32 5.77 14.67
CA ALA A 186 -1.83 4.55 14.06
C ALA A 186 -2.01 3.33 14.96
N VAL A 187 -1.77 3.45 16.26
CA VAL A 187 -1.97 2.35 17.23
C VAL A 187 -3.44 1.91 17.27
N LYS A 188 -4.39 2.86 17.27
CA LYS A 188 -5.83 2.55 17.19
C LYS A 188 -6.17 1.79 15.90
N LEU A 189 -5.66 2.27 14.76
CA LEU A 189 -5.91 1.65 13.46
C LEU A 189 -5.25 0.27 13.34
N ARG A 190 -4.02 0.10 13.82
CA ARG A 190 -3.34 -1.20 13.89
C ARG A 190 -4.21 -2.19 14.65
N ASN A 191 -4.72 -1.81 15.82
CA ASN A 191 -5.60 -2.66 16.62
C ASN A 191 -6.92 -3.01 15.94
N GLU A 192 -7.51 -2.05 15.22
CA GLU A 192 -8.74 -2.24 14.44
C GLU A 192 -8.56 -3.26 13.30
N PHE A 193 -7.42 -3.21 12.60
CA PHE A 193 -7.17 -4.04 11.40
C PHE A 193 -6.25 -5.24 11.64
N LYS A 194 -5.80 -5.51 12.87
CA LYS A 194 -4.79 -6.55 13.18
C LYS A 194 -5.12 -7.95 12.69
N THR A 195 -6.39 -8.26 12.45
CA THR A 195 -6.86 -9.56 11.92
C THR A 195 -6.90 -9.60 10.39
N THR A 196 -6.96 -8.45 9.71
CA THR A 196 -7.08 -8.35 8.25
C THR A 196 -5.83 -7.81 7.56
N CYS A 197 -4.99 -7.04 8.26
CA CYS A 197 -3.71 -6.54 7.77
C CYS A 197 -2.68 -6.43 8.91
N ASN A 198 -1.42 -6.78 8.62
CA ASN A 198 -0.29 -6.44 9.48
C ASN A 198 0.11 -4.98 9.24
N VAL A 199 -0.23 -4.08 10.17
CA VAL A 199 0.14 -2.66 10.10
C VAL A 199 1.35 -2.43 10.99
N GLN A 200 2.54 -2.47 10.39
CA GLN A 200 3.80 -2.18 11.05
C GLN A 200 3.97 -0.66 11.17
N ILE A 201 4.00 -0.13 12.39
CA ILE A 201 4.11 1.30 12.63
C ILE A 201 5.59 1.72 12.56
N ALA A 202 5.89 2.67 11.66
CA ALA A 202 7.17 3.34 11.56
C ALA A 202 7.04 4.78 12.05
N VAL A 203 7.64 5.11 13.20
CA VAL A 203 7.72 6.51 13.63
C VAL A 203 8.76 7.23 12.79
N PHE A 204 8.40 8.41 12.28
CA PHE A 204 9.16 9.10 11.26
C PHE A 204 9.46 10.54 11.66
N ALA A 205 10.74 10.88 11.73
CA ALA A 205 11.21 12.26 11.91
C ALA A 205 11.34 12.95 10.54
N GLN A 206 10.27 13.62 10.12
CA GLN A 206 10.24 14.44 8.90
C GLN A 206 10.96 15.78 9.07
N GLU A 207 10.98 16.32 10.30
CA GLU A 207 11.67 17.56 10.66
C GLU A 207 13.12 17.27 11.13
N PRO A 208 14.04 18.25 11.07
CA PRO A 208 15.44 18.05 11.46
C PRO A 208 15.58 17.55 12.91
N LEU A 209 16.55 16.67 13.14
CA LEU A 209 16.94 16.24 14.48
C LEU A 209 17.95 17.22 15.10
N PHE A 210 18.67 18.00 14.29
CA PHE A 210 19.57 19.06 14.74
C PHE A 210 19.02 20.43 14.32
N ASP A 211 18.94 21.36 15.27
CA ASP A 211 18.33 22.68 15.03
C ASP A 211 19.31 23.60 14.28
N SER A 212 20.62 23.41 14.44
CA SER A 212 21.66 24.22 13.80
C SER A 212 22.83 23.40 13.23
N PRO A 213 23.57 23.96 12.23
CA PRO A 213 24.81 23.39 11.72
C PRO A 213 25.86 23.04 12.77
N ALA A 214 25.92 23.80 13.87
CA ALA A 214 26.96 23.71 14.89
C ALA A 214 26.61 22.73 16.03
N ASP A 215 25.39 22.20 16.03
CA ASP A 215 24.89 21.42 17.16
C ASP A 215 25.71 20.13 17.36
N THR A 216 26.10 19.90 18.61
CA THR A 216 26.76 18.67 19.05
C THR A 216 25.78 17.67 19.64
N THR A 217 24.56 18.10 19.96
CA THR A 217 23.49 17.29 20.52
C THR A 217 22.20 17.50 19.73
N PRO A 218 21.38 16.46 19.52
CA PRO A 218 20.13 16.60 18.82
C PRO A 218 19.10 17.41 19.63
N GLY A 219 18.22 18.12 18.92
CA GLY A 219 17.21 19.03 19.43
C GLY A 219 15.89 18.37 19.83
N SER A 220 14.83 19.17 19.86
CA SER A 220 13.53 18.78 20.44
C SER A 220 12.84 17.62 19.70
N ASN A 221 12.92 17.56 18.37
CA ASN A 221 12.29 16.50 17.58
C ASN A 221 12.87 15.12 17.90
N TYR A 222 14.17 15.03 18.20
CA TYR A 222 14.78 13.78 18.66
C TYR A 222 14.25 13.33 20.03
N CYS A 223 13.95 14.27 20.93
CA CYS A 223 13.30 13.94 22.20
C CYS A 223 11.90 13.36 21.99
N VAL A 224 11.10 13.95 21.09
CA VAL A 224 9.77 13.42 20.73
C VAL A 224 9.89 12.04 20.08
N LEU A 225 10.85 11.85 19.17
CA LEU A 225 11.12 10.55 18.55
C LEU A 225 11.43 9.49 19.60
N LYS A 226 12.33 9.77 20.56
CA LYS A 226 12.62 8.85 21.67
C LYS A 226 11.40 8.54 22.51
N GLN A 227 10.57 9.55 22.82
CA GLN A 227 9.33 9.35 23.55
C GLN A 227 8.36 8.44 22.79
N ALA A 228 8.27 8.59 21.46
CA ALA A 228 7.44 7.73 20.62
C ALA A 228 7.87 6.25 20.68
N LEU A 229 9.16 5.97 20.89
CA LEU A 229 9.69 4.61 21.03
C LEU A 229 9.41 3.96 22.38
N GLU A 230 8.86 4.69 23.35
CA GLU A 230 8.36 4.10 24.59
C GLU A 230 7.08 3.27 24.33
N ASP A 231 6.39 3.53 23.22
CA ASP A 231 5.24 2.74 22.79
C ASP A 231 5.71 1.38 22.21
N PRO A 232 5.23 0.25 22.76
CA PRO A 232 5.64 -1.09 22.32
C PRO A 232 5.12 -1.46 20.92
N GLU A 233 4.14 -0.72 20.39
CA GLU A 233 3.57 -0.98 19.07
C GLU A 233 4.41 -0.38 17.93
N VAL A 234 5.49 0.35 18.26
CA VAL A 234 6.42 0.94 17.29
C VAL A 234 7.51 -0.06 16.92
N GLU A 235 7.47 -0.52 15.67
CA GLU A 235 8.30 -1.61 15.16
C GLU A 235 9.45 -1.10 14.26
N ALA A 236 9.35 0.13 13.74
CA ALA A 236 10.35 0.74 12.88
C ALA A 236 10.58 2.22 13.22
N ILE A 237 11.80 2.71 12.93
CA ILE A 237 12.23 4.09 13.16
C ILE A 237 12.78 4.67 11.86
N GLY A 238 12.34 5.86 11.50
CA GLY A 238 12.79 6.55 10.29
C GLY A 238 13.11 8.02 10.50
N SER A 239 13.88 8.57 9.57
CA SER A 239 14.18 9.99 9.47
C SER A 239 14.44 10.40 8.03
N ALA A 240 14.51 11.71 7.79
CA ALA A 240 14.90 12.29 6.51
C ALA A 240 16.24 13.06 6.62
N PRO A 241 17.41 12.41 6.45
CA PRO A 241 18.70 13.10 6.60
C PRO A 241 18.88 14.34 5.71
N TYR A 242 18.18 14.42 4.58
CA TYR A 242 18.24 15.57 3.67
C TYR A 242 17.56 16.83 4.22
N VAL A 243 16.80 16.77 5.31
CA VAL A 243 16.25 17.97 5.95
C VAL A 243 17.24 18.61 6.93
N GLU A 244 18.31 17.90 7.28
CA GLU A 244 19.33 18.43 8.19
C GLU A 244 20.05 19.64 7.60
N PRO A 245 20.52 20.58 8.45
CA PRO A 245 21.03 21.86 7.98
C PRO A 245 22.35 21.74 7.18
N ASN A 246 23.05 20.61 7.26
CA ASN A 246 24.21 20.31 6.41
C ASN A 246 24.51 18.79 6.38
N ALA A 247 25.44 18.39 5.51
CA ALA A 247 25.86 17.00 5.33
C ALA A 247 26.44 16.36 6.62
N ALA A 248 27.16 17.11 7.46
CA ALA A 248 27.70 16.58 8.70
C ALA A 248 26.58 16.23 9.70
N GLN A 249 25.53 17.05 9.78
CA GLN A 249 24.35 16.75 10.60
C GLN A 249 23.50 15.63 9.98
N ALA A 250 23.40 15.56 8.65
CA ALA A 250 22.76 14.44 7.95
C ALA A 250 23.42 13.09 8.29
N LYS A 251 24.76 13.04 8.32
CA LYS A 251 25.52 11.85 8.72
C LYS A 251 25.29 11.48 10.19
N LYS A 252 25.31 12.46 11.10
CA LYS A 252 24.97 12.24 12.51
C LYS A 252 23.53 11.76 12.71
N ASN A 253 22.57 12.25 11.93
CA ASN A 253 21.19 11.78 11.94
C ASN A 253 21.13 10.28 11.62
N ILE A 254 21.80 9.84 10.54
CA ILE A 254 21.90 8.42 10.16
C ILE A 254 22.46 7.59 11.31
N THR A 255 23.58 8.02 11.90
CA THR A 255 24.19 7.35 13.07
C THR A 255 23.20 7.23 14.22
N LEU A 256 22.54 8.34 14.61
CA LEU A 256 21.59 8.35 15.74
C LEU A 256 20.43 7.38 15.53
N ILE A 257 19.85 7.34 14.34
CA ILE A 257 18.71 6.45 14.04
C ILE A 257 19.16 4.98 14.05
N LEU A 258 20.29 4.65 13.42
CA LEU A 258 20.80 3.28 13.41
C LEU A 258 21.16 2.81 14.82
N GLU A 259 21.81 3.64 15.64
CA GLU A 259 22.14 3.30 17.03
C GLU A 259 20.89 3.13 17.89
N LEU A 260 19.90 3.99 17.71
CA LEU A 260 18.63 3.91 18.42
C LEU A 260 17.88 2.64 18.04
N ALA A 261 17.78 2.31 16.75
CA ALA A 261 17.14 1.09 16.27
C ALA A 261 17.85 -0.18 16.77
N ALA A 262 19.18 -0.19 16.75
CA ALA A 262 19.97 -1.30 17.27
C ALA A 262 19.74 -1.51 18.78
N ARG A 263 19.77 -0.43 19.57
CA ARG A 263 19.51 -0.48 21.02
C ARG A 263 18.10 -0.91 21.39
N THR A 264 17.13 -0.60 20.55
CA THR A 264 15.71 -0.79 20.82
C THR A 264 15.12 -2.00 20.09
N GLY A 265 15.92 -2.71 19.28
CA GLY A 265 15.47 -3.88 18.54
C GLY A 265 14.50 -3.58 17.39
N ARG A 266 14.45 -2.33 16.90
CA ARG A 266 13.55 -1.93 15.79
C ARG A 266 14.19 -2.05 14.42
N HIS A 267 13.36 -2.11 13.38
CA HIS A 267 13.77 -1.87 12.00
C HIS A 267 14.12 -0.40 11.76
N THR A 268 14.84 -0.11 10.68
CA THR A 268 15.01 1.28 10.20
C THR A 268 14.37 1.48 8.83
N ASP A 269 13.92 2.70 8.58
CA ASP A 269 13.39 3.13 7.29
C ASP A 269 13.74 4.60 7.01
N PHE A 270 14.76 4.83 6.19
CA PHE A 270 15.23 6.16 5.87
C PHE A 270 14.55 6.70 4.61
N HIS A 271 14.07 7.95 4.69
CA HIS A 271 13.88 8.76 3.50
C HIS A 271 15.25 9.35 3.14
N LEU A 272 15.94 8.72 2.20
CA LEU A 272 17.33 9.04 1.91
C LEU A 272 17.50 9.51 0.47
N ASP A 273 18.51 10.34 0.24
CA ASP A 273 19.05 10.58 -1.10
C ASP A 273 17.98 11.08 -2.09
N TYR A 274 17.06 11.92 -1.60
CA TYR A 274 15.86 12.39 -2.32
C TYR A 274 16.11 13.64 -3.18
N ASN A 275 17.05 13.54 -4.11
CA ASN A 275 17.37 14.57 -5.09
C ASN A 275 17.88 13.92 -6.40
N ILE A 276 18.14 14.74 -7.43
CA ILE A 276 18.85 14.36 -8.67
C ILE A 276 19.97 15.38 -8.93
N ASP A 277 20.86 15.55 -7.95
CA ASP A 277 21.97 16.50 -8.02
C ASP A 277 23.32 15.77 -7.96
N PRO A 278 24.13 15.76 -9.04
CA PRO A 278 25.41 15.05 -9.05
C PRO A 278 26.41 15.60 -8.03
N ASP A 279 26.28 16.85 -7.60
CA ASP A 279 27.21 17.51 -6.68
C ASP A 279 26.90 17.20 -5.20
N ILE A 280 25.72 16.63 -4.92
CA ILE A 280 25.35 16.16 -3.58
C ILE A 280 25.91 14.75 -3.35
N GLU A 281 26.63 14.59 -2.23
CA GLU A 281 27.14 13.30 -1.77
C GLU A 281 25.98 12.31 -1.52
N PRO A 282 26.02 11.09 -2.09
CA PRO A 282 25.05 10.04 -1.80
C PRO A 282 25.29 9.46 -0.40
N LEU A 283 24.32 9.63 0.49
CA LEU A 283 24.42 9.23 1.90
C LEU A 283 24.18 7.74 2.14
N VAL A 284 23.78 6.97 1.11
CA VAL A 284 23.71 5.50 1.19
C VAL A 284 25.01 4.87 1.71
N TRP A 285 26.17 5.43 1.37
CA TRP A 285 27.46 4.94 1.83
C TRP A 285 27.64 5.11 3.35
N GLU A 286 27.10 6.20 3.90
CA GLU A 286 27.11 6.44 5.34
C GLU A 286 26.23 5.42 6.07
N VAL A 287 25.04 5.13 5.53
CA VAL A 287 24.15 4.10 6.09
C VAL A 287 24.87 2.75 6.14
N ILE A 288 25.51 2.33 5.05
CA ILE A 288 26.25 1.06 4.99
C ILE A 288 27.42 1.05 5.99
N ARG A 289 28.19 2.14 6.04
CA ARG A 289 29.35 2.29 6.93
C ARG A 289 28.94 2.16 8.40
N GLU A 290 27.90 2.88 8.80
CA GLU A 290 27.41 2.86 10.18
C GLU A 290 26.70 1.55 10.52
N ALA A 291 25.94 0.96 9.58
CA ALA A 291 25.34 -0.36 9.76
C ALA A 291 26.40 -1.44 10.03
N LYS A 292 27.51 -1.44 9.29
CA LYS A 292 28.64 -2.35 9.55
C LYS A 292 29.30 -2.09 10.90
N ARG A 293 29.51 -0.82 11.24
CA ARG A 293 30.14 -0.41 12.52
C ARG A 293 29.30 -0.88 13.72
N ILE A 294 27.99 -0.73 13.65
CA ILE A 294 27.06 -1.08 14.74
C ILE A 294 26.87 -2.60 14.83
N GLY A 295 26.71 -3.28 13.69
CA GLY A 295 26.54 -4.73 13.64
C GLY A 295 25.24 -5.24 14.29
N GLY A 296 25.14 -6.56 14.46
CA GLY A 296 24.05 -7.20 15.19
C GLY A 296 22.67 -7.20 14.52
N TRP A 297 22.54 -6.74 13.27
CA TRP A 297 21.28 -6.66 12.52
C TRP A 297 20.63 -8.02 12.25
N ILE A 298 21.45 -9.07 12.19
CA ILE A 298 21.05 -10.46 12.06
C ILE A 298 21.78 -11.22 13.17
N SER A 299 21.05 -12.00 13.98
CA SER A 299 21.69 -12.86 14.99
C SER A 299 22.41 -14.03 14.34
N ALA A 300 23.35 -14.66 15.06
CA ALA A 300 24.17 -15.74 14.52
C ALA A 300 23.36 -16.99 14.09
N ASP A 301 22.27 -17.26 14.78
CA ASP A 301 21.28 -18.30 14.44
C ASP A 301 20.26 -17.83 13.38
N GLY A 302 20.32 -16.55 12.98
CA GLY A 302 19.38 -15.91 12.08
C GLY A 302 18.03 -15.59 12.72
N GLU A 303 17.76 -15.97 13.97
CA GLU A 303 16.44 -15.86 14.59
C GLU A 303 15.96 -14.41 14.73
N SER A 304 16.83 -13.51 15.17
CA SER A 304 16.59 -12.06 15.18
C SER A 304 17.03 -11.45 13.86
N TYR A 305 16.11 -10.77 13.17
CA TYR A 305 16.37 -10.08 11.92
C TYR A 305 15.80 -8.67 11.97
N ARG A 306 16.63 -7.65 11.72
CA ARG A 306 16.22 -6.25 11.66
C ARG A 306 16.63 -5.65 10.32
N GLY A 307 15.64 -5.44 9.46
CA GLY A 307 15.83 -4.76 8.17
C GLY A 307 16.25 -3.30 8.30
N ILE A 308 17.09 -2.87 7.36
CA ILE A 308 17.44 -1.48 7.09
C ILE A 308 16.82 -1.10 5.75
N THR A 309 15.82 -0.25 5.77
CA THR A 309 15.10 0.15 4.57
C THR A 309 15.53 1.54 4.14
N ILE A 310 15.70 1.73 2.83
CA ILE A 310 16.05 3.02 2.23
C ILE A 310 14.98 3.34 1.18
N GLY A 311 14.04 4.21 1.56
CA GLY A 311 13.03 4.76 0.68
C GLY A 311 13.59 5.85 -0.24
N HIS A 312 12.97 6.00 -1.41
CA HIS A 312 13.35 6.93 -2.47
C HIS A 312 14.68 6.57 -3.16
N ALA A 313 15.80 6.93 -2.52
CA ALA A 313 17.15 6.77 -3.04
C ALA A 313 17.31 7.28 -4.49
N THR A 314 16.63 8.38 -4.82
CA THR A 314 16.54 8.88 -6.21
C THR A 314 17.90 9.28 -6.75
N ARG A 315 18.78 9.82 -5.90
CA ARG A 315 20.16 10.23 -6.23
C ARG A 315 21.02 9.08 -6.78
N LEU A 316 20.69 7.84 -6.42
CA LEU A 316 21.40 6.65 -6.91
C LEU A 316 21.19 6.42 -8.41
N GLN A 317 20.19 7.03 -9.05
CA GLN A 317 20.05 6.93 -10.51
C GLN A 317 21.21 7.52 -11.28
N LEU A 318 21.92 8.48 -10.68
CA LEU A 318 23.12 9.06 -11.26
C LEU A 318 24.35 8.16 -11.11
N PHE A 319 24.25 7.02 -10.41
CA PHE A 319 25.36 6.09 -10.26
C PHE A 319 25.79 5.53 -11.63
N THR A 320 27.09 5.54 -11.85
CA THR A 320 27.72 4.82 -12.95
C THR A 320 27.56 3.30 -12.78
N PRO A 321 27.83 2.50 -13.82
CA PRO A 321 27.83 1.04 -13.68
C PRO A 321 28.73 0.53 -12.55
N ASP A 322 29.91 1.14 -12.39
CA ASP A 322 30.87 0.76 -11.35
C ASP A 322 30.35 1.09 -9.96
N GLN A 323 29.73 2.26 -9.77
CA GLN A 323 29.14 2.64 -8.48
C GLN A 323 27.96 1.75 -8.08
N TRP A 324 27.17 1.26 -9.04
CA TRP A 324 26.13 0.27 -8.75
C TRP A 324 26.69 -1.08 -8.32
N GLN A 325 27.80 -1.51 -8.95
CA GLN A 325 28.50 -2.73 -8.55
C GLN A 325 29.13 -2.58 -7.17
N GLU A 326 29.81 -1.46 -6.91
CA GLU A 326 30.35 -1.10 -5.61
C GLU A 326 29.26 -1.05 -4.53
N LEU A 327 28.08 -0.52 -4.83
CA LEU A 327 26.96 -0.47 -3.89
C LEU A 327 26.51 -1.88 -3.50
N LYS A 328 26.38 -2.79 -4.47
CA LYS A 328 26.05 -4.19 -4.21
C LYS A 328 27.07 -4.84 -3.28
N GLU A 329 28.36 -4.70 -3.59
CA GLU A 329 29.46 -5.26 -2.80
C GLU A 329 29.53 -4.65 -1.40
N ALA A 330 29.29 -3.35 -1.29
CA ALA A 330 29.28 -2.64 -0.02
C ALA A 330 28.10 -3.06 0.87
N ILE A 331 26.92 -3.31 0.31
CA ILE A 331 25.78 -3.87 1.05
C ILE A 331 26.13 -5.25 1.61
N GLY A 332 26.67 -6.15 0.78
CA GLY A 332 27.05 -7.50 1.20
C GLY A 332 25.90 -8.24 1.90
N GLU A 333 26.18 -8.74 3.11
CA GLU A 333 25.20 -9.48 3.94
C GLU A 333 24.31 -8.59 4.82
N LEU A 334 24.43 -7.26 4.73
CA LEU A 334 23.55 -6.38 5.50
C LEU A 334 22.09 -6.58 5.04
N PRO A 335 21.12 -6.54 5.96
CA PRO A 335 19.70 -6.65 5.63
C PRO A 335 19.15 -5.33 5.05
N ILE A 336 19.85 -4.73 4.09
CA ILE A 336 19.45 -3.49 3.42
C ILE A 336 18.48 -3.81 2.28
N THR A 337 17.36 -3.10 2.23
CA THR A 337 16.41 -3.14 1.09
C THR A 337 16.11 -1.73 0.60
N LEU A 338 16.30 -1.50 -0.70
CA LEU A 338 15.91 -0.24 -1.35
C LEU A 338 14.43 -0.28 -1.73
N VAL A 339 13.72 0.83 -1.55
CA VAL A 339 12.31 0.99 -1.94
C VAL A 339 12.16 2.17 -2.90
N GLY A 340 11.89 1.89 -4.17
CA GLY A 340 11.55 2.91 -5.15
C GLY A 340 10.10 3.36 -5.00
N LEU A 341 9.83 4.66 -5.16
CA LEU A 341 8.51 5.25 -4.90
C LEU A 341 8.02 6.04 -6.13
N PRO A 342 7.78 5.38 -7.28
CA PRO A 342 7.72 6.02 -8.59
C PRO A 342 6.77 7.21 -8.70
N ASN A 343 5.56 7.11 -8.15
CA ASN A 343 4.57 8.19 -8.23
C ASN A 343 5.06 9.47 -7.54
N SER A 344 5.62 9.34 -6.33
CA SER A 344 6.17 10.47 -5.57
C SER A 344 7.45 10.99 -6.20
N ASP A 345 8.36 10.09 -6.55
CA ASP A 345 9.66 10.43 -7.11
C ASP A 345 9.53 11.21 -8.41
N MET A 346 8.73 10.69 -9.37
CA MET A 346 8.49 11.35 -10.65
C MET A 346 7.77 12.68 -10.49
N TYR A 347 6.86 12.79 -9.53
CA TYR A 347 6.12 14.03 -9.32
C TYR A 347 7.01 15.10 -8.69
N MET A 348 7.89 14.75 -7.76
CA MET A 348 8.68 15.75 -7.02
C MET A 348 10.00 16.13 -7.70
N GLN A 349 10.63 15.21 -8.44
CA GLN A 349 11.99 15.40 -8.93
C GLN A 349 12.05 16.05 -10.33
N GLY A 350 13.21 16.61 -10.66
CA GLY A 350 13.49 17.11 -12.01
C GLY A 350 12.76 18.39 -12.41
N ARG A 351 12.11 19.10 -11.47
CA ARG A 351 11.33 20.32 -11.75
C ARG A 351 12.13 21.43 -12.45
N GLY A 352 13.43 21.53 -12.17
CA GLY A 352 14.33 22.49 -12.84
C GLY A 352 14.51 22.24 -14.35
N ASP A 353 14.12 21.07 -14.84
CA ASP A 353 14.26 20.67 -16.23
C ASP A 353 12.97 20.88 -17.04
N THR A 354 11.98 21.59 -16.48
CA THR A 354 10.66 21.81 -17.12
C THR A 354 10.77 22.43 -18.51
N ASP A 355 11.67 23.39 -18.71
CA ASP A 355 11.87 24.07 -20.01
C ASP A 355 12.82 23.33 -20.96
N LYS A 356 13.39 22.19 -20.55
CA LYS A 356 14.24 21.37 -21.42
C LYS A 356 13.37 20.56 -22.39
N PRO A 357 13.84 20.26 -23.62
CA PRO A 357 13.05 19.51 -24.61
C PRO A 357 12.55 18.14 -24.15
N PHE A 358 13.30 17.46 -23.28
CA PHE A 358 12.91 16.16 -22.72
C PHE A 358 12.14 16.27 -21.41
N GLY A 359 11.99 17.48 -20.87
CA GLY A 359 11.39 17.74 -19.57
C GLY A 359 12.16 17.10 -18.40
N PRO A 360 11.50 17.00 -17.23
CA PRO A 360 12.04 16.33 -16.05
C PRO A 360 12.44 14.87 -16.32
N PRO A 361 13.60 14.39 -15.82
CA PRO A 361 13.93 12.97 -15.88
C PRO A 361 12.96 12.12 -15.07
N ARG A 362 12.88 10.82 -15.39
CA ARG A 362 12.01 9.84 -14.70
C ARG A 362 12.26 9.73 -13.20
N SER A 363 13.50 9.98 -12.76
CA SER A 363 13.85 10.24 -11.37
C SER A 363 13.40 9.22 -10.32
N THR A 364 13.21 7.94 -10.67
CA THR A 364 13.06 6.83 -9.69
C THR A 364 13.98 5.62 -9.98
N LEU A 365 14.17 4.74 -9.00
CA LEU A 365 14.99 3.53 -9.12
C LEU A 365 14.52 2.64 -10.28
N ARG A 366 15.44 2.28 -11.18
CA ARG A 366 15.16 1.45 -12.38
C ARG A 366 15.04 -0.04 -12.01
N VAL A 367 13.96 -0.41 -11.32
CA VAL A 367 13.78 -1.69 -10.62
C VAL A 367 14.17 -2.92 -11.47
N PRO A 368 13.61 -3.17 -12.67
CA PRO A 368 14.01 -4.33 -13.47
C PRO A 368 15.47 -4.28 -13.93
N TYR A 369 15.97 -3.11 -14.36
CA TYR A 369 17.34 -2.96 -14.84
C TYR A 369 18.35 -3.26 -13.72
N ILE A 370 18.14 -2.70 -12.53
CA ILE A 370 19.05 -2.87 -11.39
C ILE A 370 19.04 -4.33 -10.93
N ALA A 371 17.85 -4.93 -10.78
CA ALA A 371 17.72 -6.34 -10.42
C ALA A 371 18.40 -7.26 -11.44
N ARG A 372 18.22 -7.03 -12.74
CA ARG A 372 18.83 -7.88 -13.78
C ARG A 372 20.34 -7.75 -13.85
N LYS A 373 20.87 -6.53 -13.76
CA LYS A 373 22.28 -6.24 -14.04
C LYS A 373 23.17 -6.43 -12.82
N TYR A 374 22.68 -6.08 -11.63
CA TYR A 374 23.48 -6.10 -10.40
C TYR A 374 22.99 -7.15 -9.39
N ASP A 375 21.91 -7.88 -9.69
CA ASP A 375 21.31 -8.85 -8.76
C ASP A 375 20.90 -8.21 -7.43
N LEU A 376 20.40 -6.97 -7.52
CA LEU A 376 19.94 -6.20 -6.38
C LEU A 376 18.43 -6.03 -6.48
N GLN A 377 17.67 -6.76 -5.66
CA GLN A 377 16.21 -6.67 -5.65
C GLN A 377 15.78 -5.35 -4.98
N ILE A 378 14.85 -4.66 -5.63
CA ILE A 378 14.32 -3.38 -5.17
C ILE A 378 12.81 -3.53 -4.99
N ALA A 379 12.31 -3.11 -3.84
CA ALA A 379 10.87 -3.03 -3.58
C ALA A 379 10.28 -1.78 -4.23
N MET A 380 8.98 -1.81 -4.52
CA MET A 380 8.21 -0.64 -4.89
C MET A 380 7.05 -0.46 -3.91
N SER A 381 6.74 0.79 -3.59
CA SER A 381 5.56 1.13 -2.78
C SER A 381 4.95 2.45 -3.22
N VAL A 382 3.72 2.67 -2.81
CA VAL A 382 2.89 3.81 -3.21
C VAL A 382 3.37 5.12 -2.56
N ASN A 383 3.88 5.05 -1.31
CA ASN A 383 4.32 6.19 -0.50
C ASN A 383 3.17 7.12 -0.07
N ASN A 384 2.73 8.00 -0.96
CA ASN A 384 1.75 9.05 -0.67
C ASN A 384 0.48 8.84 -1.48
N ILE A 385 -0.65 9.25 -0.91
CA ILE A 385 -1.96 9.24 -1.55
C ILE A 385 -2.63 10.58 -1.32
N GLU A 386 -3.01 11.25 -2.42
CA GLU A 386 -3.82 12.47 -2.41
C GLU A 386 -3.31 13.51 -1.39
N ASN A 387 -2.00 13.81 -1.48
CA ASN A 387 -1.35 14.84 -0.69
C ASN A 387 -0.40 15.70 -1.55
N ALA A 388 0.21 16.73 -0.97
CA ALA A 388 1.03 17.68 -1.72
C ALA A 388 2.29 17.07 -2.35
N PHE A 389 2.77 15.94 -1.85
CA PHE A 389 3.91 15.21 -2.42
C PHE A 389 3.51 14.29 -3.57
N THR A 390 2.27 13.81 -3.59
CA THR A 390 1.73 12.94 -4.64
C THR A 390 0.22 13.12 -4.69
N PRO A 391 -0.28 14.07 -5.52
CA PRO A 391 -1.71 14.32 -5.64
C PRO A 391 -2.45 13.21 -6.40
N GLN A 392 -1.74 12.42 -7.22
CA GLN A 392 -2.31 11.40 -8.09
C GLN A 392 -2.06 9.97 -7.62
N GLY A 393 -2.84 9.03 -8.14
CA GLY A 393 -2.63 7.59 -7.95
C GLY A 393 -3.64 6.96 -6.99
N SER A 394 -3.68 5.63 -7.00
CA SER A 394 -4.53 4.84 -6.12
C SER A 394 -3.71 4.16 -5.02
N VAL A 395 -4.39 3.58 -4.04
CA VAL A 395 -3.78 2.73 -3.00
C VAL A 395 -3.31 1.38 -3.53
N ASP A 396 -3.49 1.07 -4.81
CA ASP A 396 -3.23 -0.26 -5.36
C ASP A 396 -1.75 -0.44 -5.75
N PRO A 397 -0.98 -1.33 -5.09
CA PRO A 397 0.40 -1.60 -5.49
C PRO A 397 0.54 -2.10 -6.94
N LEU A 398 -0.44 -2.80 -7.51
CA LEU A 398 -0.36 -3.27 -8.90
C LEU A 398 -0.40 -2.12 -9.91
N ALA A 399 -0.94 -0.95 -9.55
CA ALA A 399 -0.84 0.24 -10.39
C ALA A 399 0.63 0.66 -10.64
N LEU A 400 1.51 0.40 -9.67
CA LEU A 400 2.96 0.65 -9.83
C LEU A 400 3.60 -0.32 -10.82
N CYS A 401 3.10 -1.55 -10.94
CA CYS A 401 3.60 -2.52 -11.92
C CYS A 401 3.24 -2.07 -13.34
N THR A 402 1.98 -1.67 -13.58
CA THR A 402 1.54 -1.17 -14.88
C THR A 402 2.26 0.12 -15.26
N LEU A 403 2.38 1.07 -14.32
CA LEU A 403 3.21 2.28 -14.51
C LEU A 403 4.68 1.92 -14.80
N GLY A 404 5.23 0.97 -14.04
CA GLY A 404 6.60 0.51 -14.12
C GLY A 404 6.97 -0.02 -15.50
N VAL A 405 6.05 -0.66 -16.23
CA VAL A 405 6.29 -1.10 -17.61
C VAL A 405 6.61 0.06 -18.53
N ALA A 406 5.78 1.11 -18.51
CA ALA A 406 6.01 2.32 -19.31
C ALA A 406 7.25 3.07 -18.83
N LEU A 407 7.40 3.19 -17.51
CA LEU A 407 8.46 3.96 -16.87
C LEU A 407 9.85 3.35 -17.10
N PHE A 408 9.98 2.03 -16.97
CA PHE A 408 11.25 1.33 -17.14
C PHE A 408 11.45 0.80 -18.56
N GLN A 409 10.43 0.94 -19.42
CA GLN A 409 10.44 0.46 -20.81
C GLN A 409 10.81 -1.03 -20.90
N SER A 410 10.24 -1.83 -19.99
CA SER A 410 10.60 -3.23 -19.81
C SER A 410 9.34 -4.04 -19.51
N ALA A 411 9.05 -5.02 -20.37
CA ALA A 411 7.94 -5.96 -20.20
C ALA A 411 8.36 -7.40 -20.58
N THR A 412 9.64 -7.73 -20.47
CA THR A 412 10.10 -9.11 -20.70
C THR A 412 9.52 -10.02 -19.61
N PRO A 413 9.38 -11.35 -19.84
CA PRO A 413 8.86 -12.26 -18.83
C PRO A 413 9.59 -12.17 -17.47
N ARG A 414 10.92 -12.01 -17.51
CA ARG A 414 11.74 -11.79 -16.30
C ARG A 414 11.35 -10.49 -15.59
N ASP A 415 11.13 -9.42 -16.33
CA ASP A 415 10.85 -8.09 -15.77
C ASP A 415 9.45 -7.97 -15.21
N ILE A 416 8.47 -8.58 -15.89
CA ILE A 416 7.10 -8.74 -15.38
C ILE A 416 7.15 -9.44 -14.02
N ARG A 417 7.93 -10.52 -13.90
CA ARG A 417 8.12 -11.21 -12.61
C ARG A 417 8.80 -10.31 -11.57
N THR A 418 9.85 -9.57 -11.96
CA THR A 418 10.53 -8.62 -11.07
C THR A 418 9.58 -7.52 -10.58
N LEU A 419 8.72 -6.97 -11.44
CA LEU A 419 7.74 -5.94 -11.06
C LEU A 419 6.72 -6.48 -10.05
N ILE A 420 6.15 -7.67 -10.26
CA ILE A 420 5.25 -8.27 -9.25
C ILE A 420 5.98 -8.55 -7.94
N ARG A 421 7.19 -9.12 -8.00
CA ARG A 421 7.99 -9.37 -6.79
C ARG A 421 8.26 -8.08 -6.03
N SER A 422 8.48 -6.97 -6.74
CA SER A 422 8.76 -5.67 -6.14
C SER A 422 7.60 -5.11 -5.31
N VAL A 423 6.35 -5.53 -5.54
CA VAL A 423 5.17 -5.09 -4.75
C VAL A 423 4.58 -6.21 -3.87
N THR A 424 5.25 -7.37 -3.81
CA THR A 424 4.87 -8.52 -3.00
C THR A 424 6.04 -8.92 -2.10
N LEU A 425 6.87 -9.87 -2.53
CA LEU A 425 7.91 -10.50 -1.72
C LEU A 425 9.04 -9.54 -1.35
N THR A 426 9.52 -8.72 -2.30
CA THR A 426 10.59 -7.76 -2.02
C THR A 426 10.09 -6.64 -1.10
N SER A 427 8.82 -6.23 -1.22
CA SER A 427 8.20 -5.30 -0.27
C SER A 427 8.07 -5.90 1.13
N LYS A 428 7.68 -7.18 1.25
CA LYS A 428 7.65 -7.88 2.54
C LYS A 428 9.05 -8.00 3.18
N ARG A 429 10.10 -8.18 2.36
CA ARG A 429 11.50 -8.10 2.83
C ARG A 429 11.85 -6.70 3.36
N ALA A 430 11.40 -5.64 2.69
CA ALA A 430 11.58 -4.27 3.15
C ALA A 430 10.83 -3.95 4.46
N LEU A 431 9.74 -4.67 4.78
CA LEU A 431 9.11 -4.63 6.12
C LEU A 431 9.98 -5.23 7.23
N GLY A 432 11.04 -5.95 6.86
CA GLY A 432 11.87 -6.67 7.82
C GLY A 432 11.45 -8.12 8.05
N MET A 433 10.63 -8.72 7.18
CA MET A 433 10.42 -10.17 7.23
C MET A 433 11.73 -10.88 6.88
N ALA A 434 12.15 -11.82 7.73
CA ALA A 434 13.39 -12.55 7.52
C ALA A 434 13.31 -13.42 6.26
N PRO A 435 14.44 -13.66 5.57
CA PRO A 435 14.45 -14.53 4.38
C PRO A 435 13.85 -15.93 4.59
N ARG A 436 13.90 -16.47 5.82
CA ARG A 436 13.32 -17.78 6.18
C ARG A 436 11.79 -17.77 6.27
N ASP A 437 11.19 -16.62 6.57
CA ASP A 437 9.74 -16.46 6.75
C ASP A 437 9.06 -15.95 5.47
N LEU A 438 9.85 -15.66 4.43
CA LEU A 438 9.37 -15.20 3.14
C LEU A 438 9.22 -16.37 2.17
N PRO A 439 8.12 -16.41 1.38
CA PRO A 439 8.05 -17.27 0.22
C PRO A 439 9.25 -17.04 -0.70
N GLN A 440 9.86 -18.13 -1.18
CA GLN A 440 11.02 -18.06 -2.07
C GLN A 440 10.63 -17.56 -3.47
N ASP A 441 9.41 -17.90 -3.92
CA ASP A 441 8.89 -17.51 -5.22
C ASP A 441 7.42 -17.07 -5.16
N LEU A 442 6.90 -16.57 -6.29
CA LEU A 442 5.51 -16.18 -6.46
C LEU A 442 4.55 -17.40 -6.48
N CYS A 443 5.05 -18.59 -6.79
CA CYS A 443 4.28 -19.82 -6.62
C CYS A 443 4.29 -20.24 -5.15
N PRO A 444 3.12 -20.51 -4.54
CA PRO A 444 3.06 -21.01 -3.18
C PRO A 444 3.74 -22.37 -3.05
N GLN A 445 4.41 -22.58 -1.93
CA GLN A 445 5.03 -23.83 -1.52
C GLN A 445 4.56 -24.20 -0.11
N LYS A 446 4.64 -25.48 0.23
CA LYS A 446 4.31 -25.94 1.58
C LYS A 446 5.15 -25.19 2.63
N GLY A 447 4.47 -24.67 3.65
CA GLY A 447 5.07 -23.88 4.73
C GLY A 447 5.03 -22.37 4.50
N ASP A 448 4.80 -21.90 3.26
CA ASP A 448 4.64 -20.48 2.99
C ASP A 448 3.44 -19.90 3.77
N PRO A 449 3.50 -18.63 4.21
CA PRO A 449 2.33 -17.94 4.74
C PRO A 449 1.14 -17.99 3.78
N ALA A 450 -0.05 -18.31 4.27
CA ALA A 450 -1.29 -18.36 3.50
C ALA A 450 -1.87 -16.95 3.27
N ASP A 451 -1.04 -16.07 2.73
CA ASP A 451 -1.29 -14.66 2.47
C ASP A 451 -1.31 -14.44 0.96
N PHE A 452 -2.49 -14.31 0.38
CA PHE A 452 -2.70 -14.31 -1.07
C PHE A 452 -3.64 -13.21 -1.55
N VAL A 453 -3.56 -12.93 -2.85
CA VAL A 453 -4.60 -12.24 -3.59
C VAL A 453 -4.99 -13.08 -4.81
N ILE A 454 -6.28 -13.35 -4.95
CA ILE A 454 -6.86 -13.93 -6.16
C ILE A 454 -7.28 -12.76 -7.05
N MET A 455 -6.73 -12.68 -8.27
CA MET A 455 -7.16 -11.72 -9.28
C MET A 455 -8.17 -12.38 -10.21
N HIS A 456 -9.45 -12.12 -9.98
CA HIS A 456 -10.53 -12.76 -10.73
C HIS A 456 -10.43 -12.40 -12.21
N GLU A 457 -10.74 -13.36 -13.08
CA GLU A 457 -10.69 -13.22 -14.55
C GLU A 457 -9.30 -12.94 -15.12
N THR A 458 -8.25 -12.93 -14.28
CA THR A 458 -6.85 -12.90 -14.72
C THR A 458 -6.34 -14.31 -14.84
N GLN A 459 -5.70 -14.65 -15.97
CA GLN A 459 -5.20 -16.01 -16.22
C GLN A 459 -3.67 -16.10 -16.24
N THR A 460 -2.98 -14.96 -16.39
CA THR A 460 -1.52 -14.95 -16.53
C THR A 460 -0.88 -13.85 -15.69
N ILE A 461 0.40 -14.03 -15.35
CA ILE A 461 1.19 -12.98 -14.70
C ILE A 461 1.33 -11.73 -15.59
N ASN A 462 1.30 -11.89 -16.92
CA ASN A 462 1.34 -10.76 -17.83
C ASN A 462 0.10 -9.88 -17.67
N GLN A 463 -1.10 -10.48 -17.63
CA GLN A 463 -2.32 -9.73 -17.36
C GLN A 463 -2.27 -9.07 -15.97
N ALA A 464 -1.75 -9.77 -14.95
CA ALA A 464 -1.57 -9.22 -13.60
C ALA A 464 -0.72 -7.94 -13.53
N VAL A 465 0.26 -7.78 -14.45
CA VAL A 465 1.13 -6.60 -14.51
C VAL A 465 0.60 -5.56 -15.49
N LEU A 466 0.22 -5.99 -16.68
CA LEU A 466 -0.07 -5.11 -17.81
C LEU A 466 -1.47 -4.51 -17.73
N ASN A 467 -2.42 -5.24 -17.17
CA ASN A 467 -3.81 -4.81 -16.99
C ASN A 467 -4.46 -5.60 -15.85
N PRO A 468 -4.06 -5.35 -14.59
CA PRO A 468 -4.54 -6.11 -13.44
C PRO A 468 -6.07 -6.02 -13.31
N SER A 469 -6.71 -7.15 -13.02
CA SER A 469 -8.13 -7.15 -12.70
C SER A 469 -8.44 -6.31 -11.45
N TYR A 470 -9.57 -5.61 -11.50
CA TYR A 470 -10.10 -4.90 -10.35
C TYR A 470 -10.77 -5.85 -9.35
N ASP A 471 -11.33 -6.95 -9.84
CA ASP A 471 -12.04 -7.92 -9.02
C ASP A 471 -11.04 -8.82 -8.30
N ARG A 472 -11.07 -8.76 -6.96
CA ARG A 472 -10.06 -9.41 -6.12
C ARG A 472 -10.68 -10.06 -4.89
N THR A 473 -10.06 -11.15 -4.45
CA THR A 473 -10.24 -11.69 -3.10
C THR A 473 -8.91 -11.65 -2.37
N THR A 474 -8.88 -11.00 -1.22
CA THR A 474 -7.69 -10.89 -0.36
C THR A 474 -7.78 -11.94 0.74
N ILE A 475 -6.70 -12.70 0.91
CA ILE A 475 -6.60 -13.79 1.86
C ILE A 475 -5.42 -13.50 2.78
N ARG A 476 -5.64 -13.55 4.10
CA ARG A 476 -4.59 -13.42 5.11
C ARG A 476 -4.69 -14.56 6.09
N GLY A 477 -3.59 -15.25 6.36
CA GLY A 477 -3.54 -16.40 7.24
C GLY A 477 -4.57 -17.48 6.88
N GLY A 478 -4.83 -17.70 5.59
CA GLY A 478 -5.80 -18.70 5.12
C GLY A 478 -7.27 -18.28 5.33
N VAL A 479 -7.56 -17.01 5.61
CA VAL A 479 -8.93 -16.49 5.74
C VAL A 479 -9.16 -15.41 4.69
N ALA A 480 -10.30 -15.47 3.97
CA ALA A 480 -10.70 -14.39 3.07
C ALA A 480 -11.11 -13.16 3.88
N VAL A 481 -10.33 -12.08 3.80
CA VAL A 481 -10.50 -10.86 4.62
C VAL A 481 -11.12 -9.69 3.85
N ALA A 482 -11.08 -9.72 2.52
CA ALA A 482 -11.80 -8.76 1.68
C ALA A 482 -12.15 -9.36 0.32
N ARG A 483 -13.20 -8.79 -0.29
CA ARG A 483 -13.59 -9.07 -1.67
C ARG A 483 -14.03 -7.78 -2.34
N ARG A 484 -13.49 -7.52 -3.52
CA ARG A 484 -13.85 -6.39 -4.40
C ARG A 484 -14.43 -6.95 -5.70
N LEU A 485 -15.55 -6.37 -6.14
CA LEU A 485 -16.32 -6.84 -7.30
C LEU A 485 -16.75 -5.66 -8.18
N THR A 486 -16.75 -5.86 -9.49
CA THR A 486 -17.22 -4.88 -10.49
C THR A 486 -18.53 -5.35 -11.09
N LYS A 487 -19.45 -4.40 -11.34
CA LYS A 487 -20.67 -4.64 -12.12
C LYS A 487 -20.65 -3.77 -13.37
N SER A 488 -20.48 -4.39 -14.53
CA SER A 488 -20.50 -3.73 -15.83
C SER A 488 -21.78 -4.00 -16.60
N TRP A 489 -22.21 -3.04 -17.41
CA TRP A 489 -23.30 -3.19 -18.37
C TRP A 489 -22.98 -2.38 -19.63
N VAL A 490 -23.48 -2.84 -20.77
CA VAL A 490 -23.38 -2.12 -22.06
C VAL A 490 -24.79 -2.02 -22.63
N ALA A 491 -25.22 -0.82 -23.01
CA ALA A 491 -26.48 -0.66 -23.71
C ALA A 491 -26.37 -1.32 -25.09
N CYS A 492 -27.20 -2.32 -25.37
CA CYS A 492 -27.41 -2.80 -26.73
C CYS A 492 -28.40 -1.86 -27.42
N SER A 493 -27.97 -1.16 -28.47
CA SER A 493 -28.93 -0.55 -29.38
C SER A 493 -29.69 -1.68 -30.07
N GLN A 494 -30.94 -1.94 -29.69
CA GLN A 494 -31.79 -2.73 -30.56
C GLN A 494 -31.95 -1.93 -31.86
N PRO A 495 -31.75 -2.55 -33.05
CA PRO A 495 -32.22 -1.90 -34.27
C PRO A 495 -33.69 -1.61 -34.06
N ARG A 496 -34.10 -0.33 -34.19
CA ARG A 496 -35.51 0.06 -34.13
C ARG A 496 -36.26 -0.92 -35.03
N ALA A 497 -37.07 -1.79 -34.42
CA ALA A 497 -37.99 -2.61 -35.17
C ALA A 497 -38.76 -1.61 -36.04
N THR A 498 -38.57 -1.69 -37.35
CA THR A 498 -39.43 -0.94 -38.26
C THR A 498 -40.79 -1.56 -38.05
N VAL A 499 -41.61 -0.94 -37.21
CA VAL A 499 -43.01 -1.28 -37.09
C VAL A 499 -43.59 -0.98 -38.47
N LYS A 500 -43.63 -2.01 -39.34
CA LYS A 500 -44.55 -2.01 -40.46
C LYS A 500 -45.92 -1.99 -39.83
N LEU A 501 -46.46 -0.78 -39.64
CA LEU A 501 -47.88 -0.54 -39.51
C LEU A 501 -48.53 -1.05 -40.79
N ILE A 502 -48.80 -2.35 -40.85
CA ILE A 502 -49.82 -2.89 -41.74
C ILE A 502 -51.14 -2.44 -41.11
N LEU A 503 -51.54 -1.20 -41.41
CA LEU A 503 -52.88 -0.68 -41.14
C LEU A 503 -53.87 -1.50 -41.98
N PRO A 504 -54.79 -2.29 -41.39
CA PRO A 504 -55.78 -3.06 -42.16
C PRO A 504 -56.91 -2.20 -42.75
N TRP A 505 -56.75 -0.88 -42.82
CA TRP A 505 -57.85 0.06 -43.11
C TRP A 505 -57.60 1.02 -44.29
N TYR A 506 -56.54 0.81 -45.07
CA TYR A 506 -56.29 1.59 -46.30
C TYR A 506 -56.65 0.84 -47.59
N ARG A 507 -57.85 0.24 -47.61
CA ARG A 507 -58.53 -0.20 -48.85
C ARG A 507 -60.02 0.21 -48.93
N ARG A 508 -60.47 1.16 -48.10
CA ARG A 508 -61.86 1.63 -48.11
C ARG A 508 -62.04 3.13 -47.81
N VAL A 509 -61.21 4.02 -48.35
CA VAL A 509 -61.61 5.42 -48.56
C VAL A 509 -60.92 5.96 -49.81
N GLN A 510 -61.43 5.57 -50.97
CA GLN A 510 -61.07 6.19 -52.26
C GLN A 510 -62.28 6.89 -52.89
N TRP A 511 -63.22 7.41 -52.07
CA TRP A 511 -64.48 7.97 -52.57
C TRP A 511 -64.99 9.25 -51.89
N ILE A 512 -64.22 9.94 -51.05
CA ILE A 512 -64.64 11.24 -50.50
C ILE A 512 -63.43 12.18 -50.37
N TYR A 513 -62.83 12.54 -51.50
CA TYR A 513 -61.93 13.70 -51.64
C TYR A 513 -62.14 14.40 -53.00
N MET A 514 -63.39 14.40 -53.47
CA MET A 514 -63.88 15.35 -54.47
C MET A 514 -65.05 16.09 -53.83
N LEU A 515 -64.88 17.39 -53.63
CA LEU A 515 -65.81 18.40 -53.07
C LEU A 515 -65.35 18.93 -51.70
N PHE A 516 -64.48 19.95 -51.74
CA PHE A 516 -64.57 21.25 -51.02
C PHE A 516 -63.15 21.87 -50.82
N PRO A 517 -62.92 23.16 -51.16
CA PRO A 517 -61.59 23.81 -51.13
C PRO A 517 -61.19 24.35 -49.74
N PRO A 518 -59.92 24.78 -49.55
CA PRO A 518 -59.28 24.93 -48.24
C PRO A 518 -59.49 26.32 -47.63
N LEU A 519 -59.92 26.39 -46.36
CA LEU A 519 -59.87 27.62 -45.57
C LEU A 519 -59.61 27.33 -44.08
N LEU A 520 -58.47 27.84 -43.60
CA LEU A 520 -58.23 28.43 -42.27
C LEU A 520 -58.83 27.74 -41.03
N LEU A 521 -57.96 27.14 -40.21
CA LEU A 521 -58.03 27.37 -38.76
C LEU A 521 -56.63 27.35 -38.13
N TYR A 522 -55.99 28.51 -38.20
CA TYR A 522 -54.95 28.96 -37.28
C TYR A 522 -55.61 29.27 -35.91
N ARG A 523 -54.85 29.10 -34.82
CA ARG A 523 -55.16 29.35 -33.39
C ARG A 523 -55.66 28.14 -32.60
N PHE A 524 -54.73 27.34 -32.08
CA PHE A 524 -54.79 26.83 -30.69
C PHE A 524 -53.43 26.25 -30.24
N LEU A 525 -52.33 26.94 -30.54
CA LEU A 525 -51.02 26.68 -29.95
C LEU A 525 -50.63 27.90 -29.12
N PHE A 526 -51.02 27.90 -27.84
CA PHE A 526 -50.34 28.53 -26.69
C PHE A 526 -51.31 28.57 -25.51
N SER A 527 -51.37 27.50 -24.70
CA SER A 527 -51.42 27.63 -23.25
C SER A 527 -51.16 26.28 -22.55
N ARG A 528 -50.09 26.30 -21.75
CA ARG A 528 -49.85 25.60 -20.48
C ARG A 528 -50.20 24.10 -20.32
N SER A 529 -49.16 23.42 -19.84
CA SER A 529 -49.19 22.45 -18.73
C SER A 529 -49.61 21.02 -19.04
N ALA A 530 -48.62 20.18 -19.33
CA ALA A 530 -48.56 18.83 -18.75
C ALA A 530 -47.08 18.43 -18.63
N ARG A 531 -46.51 18.65 -17.44
CA ARG A 531 -45.46 17.77 -16.92
C ARG A 531 -46.13 16.44 -16.67
N GLU A 532 -45.59 15.38 -17.25
CA GLU A 532 -45.30 14.08 -16.62
C GLU A 532 -45.28 12.97 -17.67
N SER A 533 -44.34 12.06 -17.44
CA SER A 533 -44.16 10.77 -18.11
C SER A 533 -43.42 10.83 -19.45
N LEU A 534 -42.17 10.36 -19.45
CA LEU A 534 -41.92 8.99 -19.91
C LEU A 534 -40.50 8.55 -19.53
N CYS A 535 -40.42 7.50 -18.72
CA CYS A 535 -39.26 6.62 -18.69
C CYS A 535 -38.87 6.27 -20.12
N ILE A 536 -37.63 6.55 -20.48
CA ILE A 536 -37.05 6.07 -21.73
C ILE A 536 -36.18 4.87 -21.36
N THR A 537 -36.73 3.71 -21.73
CA THR A 537 -36.10 2.39 -21.86
C THR A 537 -34.87 2.40 -22.76
#